data_AF-P0DUJ7-F1
#
_entry.id   AF-P0DUJ7-F1
#
_cell.length_a   1.000
_cell.length_b   1.000
_cell.length_c   1.000
_cell.angle_alpha   90.00
_cell.angle_beta   90.00
_cell.angle_gamma   90.00
#
_symmetry.space_group_name_H-M   'P 1'
#
loop_
_entity.id
_entity.type
_entity.pdbx_description
1 polymer ?
#
loop_
_entity_poly.entity_id
_entity_poly.type
_entity_poly.pdbx_seq_one_letter_code
_entity_poly.pdbx_strand_id
1 'polypeptide(L)'
;MFSRVRGFLSCQNYSHTATPAITLPSSGSANFAGVEYPLLPLDQHTPLLFQWFERNPSRFGENQIPIINTQQNPYLNNIINAAIIEKERTIGVLVDGNFSAGQKKALAKLEKQYENIKVIYNSDLDYSMYDKKLSDIYLENIAKIEAQPANVRDEYLLGEIKKSLNEVLKNNPEESLVSSHDKRLGHVRFDFYRNLFLLKGSNAFLEAGKHGCHHLQPGGGCIYLDADMLLTGKLGTLYLPDGIAVHVSRKGNSMSLENGIIAVNRSEHPALKKGLEIMHSKPYGDPYIDGVCGGLRHYFNCSIRHNYEEFCNFIEFKHEHIFMDTSSLTISSWR
;
A
#
# COMPACT_ATOMS: atom_id res chain seq x y z
N MET A 1 -4.63 -41.04 16.28
CA MET A 1 -5.53 -40.61 17.37
C MET A 1 -4.72 -39.69 18.28
N PHE A 2 -4.67 -38.38 17.97
CA PHE A 2 -4.09 -37.36 18.85
C PHE A 2 -4.99 -36.12 18.81
N SER A 3 -5.51 -35.81 19.99
CA SER A 3 -6.51 -34.79 20.28
C SER A 3 -5.91 -33.39 20.22
N ARG A 4 -6.60 -32.47 19.54
CA ARG A 4 -6.33 -31.03 19.55
C ARG A 4 -6.78 -30.44 20.89
N VAL A 5 -5.86 -29.94 21.69
CA VAL A 5 -6.19 -28.99 22.76
C VAL A 5 -6.21 -27.59 22.15
N ARG A 6 -7.41 -27.02 21.99
CA ARG A 6 -7.61 -25.58 21.76
C ARG A 6 -7.41 -24.87 23.10
N GLY A 7 -6.30 -24.16 23.23
CA GLY A 7 -6.14 -23.14 24.26
C GLY A 7 -6.90 -21.89 23.84
N PHE A 8 -8.02 -21.60 24.51
CA PHE A 8 -8.64 -20.28 24.50
C PHE A 8 -7.68 -19.30 25.18
N LEU A 9 -7.12 -18.36 24.42
CA LEU A 9 -6.55 -17.14 24.97
C LEU A 9 -7.64 -16.07 24.88
N SER A 10 -8.09 -15.65 26.05
CA SER A 10 -9.06 -14.59 26.26
C SER A 10 -8.57 -13.27 25.65
N CYS A 11 -9.38 -12.67 24.79
CA CYS A 11 -9.24 -11.26 24.41
C CYS A 11 -9.44 -10.42 25.68
N GLN A 12 -8.36 -9.85 26.20
CA GLN A 12 -8.45 -8.72 27.11
C GLN A 12 -8.85 -7.51 26.28
N ASN A 13 -10.06 -7.00 26.53
CA ASN A 13 -10.51 -5.70 26.05
C ASN A 13 -9.58 -4.62 26.60
N TYR A 14 -8.66 -4.13 25.78
CA TYR A 14 -8.00 -2.86 26.03
C TYR A 14 -8.98 -1.74 25.67
N SER A 15 -9.53 -1.11 26.70
CA SER A 15 -10.26 0.15 26.58
C SER A 15 -9.35 1.19 25.90
N HIS A 16 -9.72 1.60 24.69
CA HIS A 16 -9.07 2.68 23.95
C HIS A 16 -9.23 4.01 24.70
N THR A 17 -8.23 4.38 25.49
CA THR A 17 -7.96 5.79 25.77
C THR A 17 -7.26 6.37 24.56
N ALA A 18 -7.98 7.15 23.75
CA ALA A 18 -7.41 7.96 22.69
C ALA A 18 -6.41 8.95 23.29
N THR A 19 -5.12 8.66 23.15
CA THR A 19 -4.07 9.65 23.39
C THR A 19 -4.21 10.74 22.34
N PRO A 20 -4.20 12.04 22.69
CA PRO A 20 -4.27 13.09 21.68
C PRO A 20 -3.03 12.97 20.79
N ALA A 21 -3.22 12.78 19.49
CA ALA A 21 -2.15 12.95 18.52
C ALA A 21 -1.59 14.37 18.72
N ILE A 22 -0.28 14.48 19.01
CA ILE A 22 0.40 15.77 19.10
C ILE A 22 0.36 16.38 17.69
N THR A 23 -0.64 17.21 17.41
CA THR A 23 -0.71 17.98 16.17
C THR A 23 0.41 19.01 16.16
N LEU A 24 1.51 18.67 15.49
CA LEU A 24 2.48 19.65 15.02
C LEU A 24 1.74 20.71 14.18
N PRO A 25 2.09 22.00 14.29
CA PRO A 25 1.41 23.06 13.55
C PRO A 25 1.54 22.85 12.04
N SER A 26 0.43 23.03 11.31
CA SER A 26 0.40 23.06 9.84
C SER A 26 1.30 24.19 9.32
N SER A 27 2.20 23.91 8.39
CA SER A 27 3.16 24.90 7.86
C SER A 27 2.56 25.84 6.81
N GLY A 28 1.37 25.52 6.30
CA GLY A 28 0.67 26.29 5.27
C GLY A 28 -0.57 25.55 4.75
N SER A 29 -1.02 25.92 3.56
CA SER A 29 -2.08 25.24 2.81
C SER A 29 -1.72 25.13 1.32
N ALA A 30 -2.40 24.23 0.61
CA ALA A 30 -2.34 24.12 -0.83
C ALA A 30 -3.75 24.15 -1.41
N ASN A 31 -3.93 24.88 -2.52
CA ASN A 31 -5.20 24.99 -3.21
C ASN A 31 -5.34 23.89 -4.26
N PHE A 32 -6.51 23.28 -4.32
CA PHE A 32 -6.93 22.51 -5.50
C PHE A 32 -8.45 22.53 -5.63
N ALA A 33 -8.94 22.68 -6.87
CA ALA A 33 -10.37 22.69 -7.18
C ALA A 33 -11.18 23.72 -6.34
N GLY A 34 -10.57 24.85 -5.99
CA GLY A 34 -11.19 25.91 -5.19
C GLY A 34 -11.27 25.60 -3.68
N VAL A 35 -10.60 24.56 -3.20
CA VAL A 35 -10.55 24.17 -1.79
C VAL A 35 -9.11 24.31 -1.28
N GLU A 36 -8.95 24.96 -0.14
CA GLU A 36 -7.67 25.03 0.59
C GLU A 36 -7.51 23.81 1.50
N TYR A 37 -6.45 23.04 1.29
CA TYR A 37 -6.11 21.88 2.09
C TYR A 37 -4.92 22.21 3.01
N PRO A 38 -5.01 21.98 4.32
CA PRO A 38 -3.87 22.20 5.21
C PRO A 38 -2.73 21.24 4.87
N LEU A 39 -1.49 21.73 4.96
CA LEU A 39 -0.30 20.89 4.81
C LEU A 39 0.00 20.22 6.15
N LEU A 40 -0.55 19.01 6.34
CA LEU A 40 -0.41 18.27 7.59
C LEU A 40 0.98 17.62 7.70
N PRO A 41 1.57 17.61 8.90
CA PRO A 41 2.91 17.08 9.12
C PRO A 41 2.95 15.55 9.14
N LEU A 42 4.02 14.98 8.58
CA LEU A 42 4.50 13.63 8.83
C LEU A 42 5.89 13.77 9.47
N ASP A 43 5.99 13.48 10.76
CA ASP A 43 7.21 13.72 11.53
C ASP A 43 8.37 12.79 11.12
N GLN A 44 9.54 13.04 11.72
CA GLN A 44 10.73 12.21 11.49
C GLN A 44 10.61 10.77 12.03
N HIS A 45 9.54 10.43 12.76
CA HIS A 45 9.31 9.10 13.31
C HIS A 45 8.32 8.28 12.49
N THR A 46 7.58 8.91 11.56
CA THR A 46 6.70 8.23 10.61
C THR A 46 7.51 7.16 9.85
N PRO A 47 7.10 5.88 9.87
CA PRO A 47 7.94 4.80 9.36
C PRO A 47 8.03 4.84 7.83
N LEU A 48 9.21 4.51 7.30
CA LEU A 48 9.32 4.16 5.88
C LEU A 48 8.84 2.74 5.67
N LEU A 49 8.36 2.44 4.47
CA LEU A 49 7.95 1.12 4.04
C LEU A 49 8.50 0.82 2.66
N PHE A 50 9.21 -0.29 2.55
CA PHE A 50 9.55 -0.93 1.29
C PHE A 50 8.78 -2.24 1.16
N GLN A 51 8.60 -2.71 -0.07
CA GLN A 51 7.87 -3.95 -0.35
C GLN A 51 8.69 -4.86 -1.26
N TRP A 52 8.71 -6.15 -0.96
CA TRP A 52 9.29 -7.16 -1.84
C TRP A 52 8.50 -8.46 -1.85
N PHE A 53 7.69 -8.64 -2.91
CA PHE A 53 6.91 -9.85 -3.12
C PHE A 53 7.62 -10.72 -4.14
N GLU A 54 8.20 -11.82 -3.67
CA GLU A 54 9.05 -12.69 -4.47
C GLU A 54 8.25 -13.87 -5.05
N ARG A 55 8.10 -13.88 -6.38
CA ARG A 55 7.42 -14.97 -7.09
C ARG A 55 8.24 -16.25 -7.12
N ASN A 56 9.57 -16.16 -7.22
CA ASN A 56 10.46 -17.32 -7.33
C ASN A 56 11.61 -17.28 -6.32
N PRO A 57 11.35 -17.56 -5.02
CA PRO A 57 12.38 -17.49 -3.98
C PRO A 57 13.59 -18.39 -4.21
N SER A 58 13.45 -19.48 -4.99
CA SER A 58 14.56 -20.40 -5.26
C SER A 58 15.64 -19.83 -6.20
N ARG A 59 15.44 -18.63 -6.76
CA ARG A 59 16.49 -17.92 -7.51
C ARG A 59 17.61 -17.39 -6.60
N PHE A 60 17.35 -17.29 -5.30
CA PHE A 60 18.33 -16.94 -4.28
C PHE A 60 18.90 -18.20 -3.64
N GLY A 61 20.12 -18.11 -3.10
CA GLY A 61 20.67 -19.19 -2.27
C GLY A 61 19.83 -19.47 -1.03
N GLU A 62 19.93 -20.70 -0.50
CA GLU A 62 19.12 -21.17 0.65
C GLU A 62 19.26 -20.28 1.90
N ASN A 63 20.42 -19.64 2.09
CA ASN A 63 20.69 -18.74 3.23
C ASN A 63 20.87 -17.27 2.82
N GLN A 64 20.40 -16.91 1.62
CA GLN A 64 20.47 -15.54 1.09
C GLN A 64 19.20 -14.77 1.48
N ILE A 65 19.33 -13.44 1.70
CA ILE A 65 18.16 -12.57 1.85
C ILE A 65 17.41 -12.56 0.51
N PRO A 66 16.13 -12.96 0.45
CA PRO A 66 15.41 -13.19 -0.80
C PRO A 66 14.81 -11.89 -1.37
N ILE A 67 15.64 -10.85 -1.45
CA ILE A 67 15.34 -9.54 -2.04
C ILE A 67 16.34 -9.29 -3.17
N ILE A 68 15.88 -8.84 -4.33
CA ILE A 68 16.77 -8.60 -5.48
C ILE A 68 17.88 -7.62 -5.10
N ASN A 69 19.11 -7.94 -5.53
CA ASN A 69 20.28 -7.12 -5.24
C ASN A 69 21.32 -7.22 -6.36
N THR A 70 20.87 -7.09 -7.60
CA THR A 70 21.75 -7.12 -8.79
C THR A 70 22.34 -5.74 -9.02
N GLN A 71 23.26 -5.61 -9.99
CA GLN A 71 23.76 -4.30 -10.42
C GLN A 71 22.63 -3.41 -10.99
N GLN A 72 21.66 -4.00 -11.69
CA GLN A 72 20.54 -3.26 -12.30
C GLN A 72 19.44 -2.93 -11.29
N ASN A 73 19.22 -3.79 -10.31
CA ASN A 73 18.20 -3.62 -9.26
C ASN A 73 18.83 -3.90 -7.88
N PRO A 74 19.63 -2.96 -7.34
CA PRO A 74 20.33 -3.12 -6.06
C PRO A 74 19.40 -2.86 -4.86
N TYR A 75 18.18 -3.40 -4.89
CA TYR A 75 17.09 -2.99 -4.02
C TYR A 75 17.35 -3.30 -2.55
N LEU A 76 17.93 -4.46 -2.24
CA LEU A 76 18.37 -4.75 -0.86
C LEU A 76 19.40 -3.72 -0.37
N ASN A 77 20.39 -3.36 -1.20
CA ASN A 77 21.37 -2.34 -0.85
C ASN A 77 20.72 -0.96 -0.66
N ASN A 78 19.73 -0.61 -1.49
CA ASN A 78 19.00 0.65 -1.39
C ASN A 78 18.21 0.74 -0.07
N ILE A 79 17.52 -0.35 0.32
CA ILE A 79 16.81 -0.45 1.60
C ILE A 79 17.79 -0.31 2.78
N ILE A 80 18.94 -0.99 2.72
CA ILE A 80 19.98 -0.88 3.74
C ILE A 80 20.52 0.56 3.82
N ASN A 81 20.80 1.20 2.69
CA ASN A 81 21.28 2.58 2.64
C ASN A 81 20.25 3.55 3.25
N ALA A 82 18.97 3.37 2.94
CA ALA A 82 17.88 4.14 3.56
C ALA A 82 17.88 3.97 5.09
N ALA A 83 18.01 2.74 5.59
CA ALA A 83 18.10 2.47 7.02
C ALA A 83 19.35 3.09 7.69
N ILE A 84 20.47 3.20 6.97
CA ILE A 84 21.68 3.87 7.45
C ILE A 84 21.52 5.40 7.49
N ILE A 85 20.77 5.98 6.55
CA ILE A 85 20.48 7.43 6.53
C ILE A 85 19.47 7.78 7.63
N GLU A 86 18.40 6.99 7.73
CA GLU A 86 17.25 7.16 8.62
C GLU A 86 17.37 6.30 9.89
N LYS A 87 18.54 6.35 10.57
CA LYS A 87 18.86 5.47 11.72
C LYS A 87 17.84 5.49 12.85
N GLU A 88 17.16 6.62 13.03
CA GLU A 88 16.21 6.88 14.13
C GLU A 88 14.74 6.67 13.72
N ARG A 89 14.50 6.28 12.46
CA ARG A 89 13.18 6.04 11.91
C ARG A 89 12.99 4.56 11.67
N THR A 90 11.82 4.02 12.02
CA THR A 90 11.48 2.63 11.71
C THR A 90 11.38 2.43 10.20
N ILE A 91 12.02 1.38 9.68
CA ILE A 91 12.03 0.98 8.27
C ILE A 91 11.33 -0.37 8.13
N GLY A 92 10.08 -0.37 7.68
CA GLY A 92 9.34 -1.58 7.36
C GLY A 92 9.79 -2.17 6.03
N VAL A 93 9.95 -3.49 5.99
CA VAL A 93 10.14 -4.24 4.75
C VAL A 93 9.05 -5.30 4.69
N LEU A 94 7.96 -5.00 3.97
CA LEU A 94 6.84 -5.90 3.77
C LEU A 94 7.22 -6.95 2.72
N VAL A 95 7.38 -8.19 3.14
CA VAL A 95 7.81 -9.30 2.29
C VAL A 95 6.71 -10.34 2.13
N ASP A 96 6.71 -10.99 0.97
CA ASP A 96 5.87 -12.16 0.74
C ASP A 96 6.52 -13.09 -0.28
N GLY A 97 6.19 -14.37 -0.20
CA GLY A 97 6.78 -15.42 -1.01
C GLY A 97 6.98 -16.71 -0.21
N ASN A 98 7.09 -17.82 -0.93
CA ASN A 98 7.34 -19.13 -0.33
C ASN A 98 8.84 -19.28 0.06
N PHE A 99 9.28 -18.46 1.03
CA PHE A 99 10.67 -18.41 1.47
C PHE A 99 11.07 -19.66 2.24
N SER A 100 12.27 -20.17 1.97
CA SER A 100 12.83 -21.29 2.72
C SER A 100 13.18 -20.90 4.16
N ALA A 101 13.39 -21.90 5.02
CA ALA A 101 13.76 -21.66 6.41
C ALA A 101 15.10 -20.91 6.53
N GLY A 102 16.06 -21.17 5.65
CA GLY A 102 17.33 -20.44 5.61
C GLY A 102 17.16 -18.98 5.19
N GLN A 103 16.28 -18.70 4.22
CA GLN A 103 15.97 -17.34 3.77
C GLN A 103 15.29 -16.52 4.87
N LYS A 104 14.33 -17.11 5.61
CA LYS A 104 13.71 -16.46 6.78
C LYS A 104 14.73 -16.17 7.89
N LYS A 105 15.71 -17.06 8.11
CA LYS A 105 16.82 -16.80 9.03
C LYS A 105 17.73 -15.67 8.55
N ALA A 106 17.95 -15.55 7.24
CA ALA A 106 18.72 -14.45 6.66
C ALA A 106 18.01 -13.09 6.85
N LEU A 107 16.69 -13.03 6.63
CA LEU A 107 15.86 -11.86 6.95
C LEU A 107 15.92 -11.49 8.44
N ALA A 108 15.81 -12.49 9.34
CA ALA A 108 15.95 -12.24 10.77
C ALA A 108 17.35 -11.74 11.16
N LYS A 109 18.41 -12.14 10.43
CA LYS A 109 19.77 -11.61 10.61
C LYS A 109 19.87 -10.16 10.14
N LEU A 110 19.18 -9.79 9.06
CA LEU A 110 19.09 -8.39 8.60
C LEU A 110 18.46 -7.49 9.68
N GLU A 111 17.32 -7.89 10.26
CA GLU A 111 16.68 -7.15 11.37
C GLU A 111 17.60 -6.98 12.59
N LYS A 112 18.47 -7.97 12.87
CA LYS A 112 19.46 -7.88 13.96
C LYS A 112 20.64 -6.98 13.65
N GLN A 113 21.04 -6.90 12.37
CA GLN A 113 22.16 -6.07 11.92
C GLN A 113 21.79 -4.60 11.85
N TYR A 114 20.53 -4.29 11.51
CA TYR A 114 20.00 -2.94 11.40
C TYR A 114 18.76 -2.83 12.27
N GLU A 115 18.92 -2.32 13.50
CA GLU A 115 17.88 -2.32 14.53
C GLU A 115 16.57 -1.66 14.08
N ASN A 116 16.66 -0.63 13.24
CA ASN A 116 15.52 0.09 12.71
C ASN A 116 14.80 -0.63 11.56
N ILE A 117 15.38 -1.67 10.96
CA ILE A 117 14.72 -2.51 9.95
C ILE A 117 13.78 -3.51 10.63
N LYS A 118 12.52 -3.55 10.18
CA LYS A 118 11.48 -4.49 10.62
C LYS A 118 10.91 -5.23 9.41
N VAL A 119 11.19 -6.53 9.29
CA VAL A 119 10.73 -7.38 8.18
C VAL A 119 9.36 -7.94 8.49
N ILE A 120 8.32 -7.47 7.82
CA ILE A 120 6.93 -7.88 8.09
C ILE A 120 6.53 -8.89 7.01
N TYR A 121 6.15 -10.11 7.38
CA TYR A 121 5.59 -11.05 6.43
C TYR A 121 4.12 -10.71 6.20
N ASN A 122 3.71 -10.56 4.93
CA ASN A 122 2.34 -10.22 4.57
C ASN A 122 1.30 -11.20 5.16
N SER A 123 1.67 -12.47 5.29
CA SER A 123 0.86 -13.54 5.89
C SER A 123 0.61 -13.38 7.40
N ASP A 124 1.38 -12.53 8.08
CA ASP A 124 1.25 -12.29 9.52
C ASP A 124 0.24 -11.15 9.83
N LEU A 125 -0.32 -10.54 8.78
CA LEU A 125 -1.31 -9.47 8.88
C LEU A 125 -2.71 -9.98 8.46
N ASP A 126 -3.73 -9.56 9.21
CA ASP A 126 -5.12 -9.88 8.92
C ASP A 126 -5.78 -8.76 8.11
N TYR A 127 -6.08 -9.05 6.85
CA TYR A 127 -6.72 -8.11 5.92
C TYR A 127 -8.24 -8.30 5.79
N SER A 128 -8.85 -9.21 6.57
CA SER A 128 -10.26 -9.57 6.45
C SER A 128 -11.22 -8.39 6.65
N MET A 129 -10.84 -7.41 7.48
CA MET A 129 -11.62 -6.19 7.71
C MET A 129 -11.79 -5.30 6.46
N TYR A 130 -10.95 -5.48 5.44
CA TYR A 130 -11.02 -4.74 4.17
C TYR A 130 -11.57 -5.59 3.02
N ASP A 131 -11.91 -6.85 3.29
CA ASP A 131 -12.33 -7.79 2.27
C ASP A 131 -13.82 -7.63 1.90
N LYS A 132 -14.20 -8.12 0.72
CA LYS A 132 -15.59 -8.21 0.28
C LYS A 132 -15.74 -9.38 -0.69
N LYS A 133 -16.83 -10.16 -0.56
CA LYS A 133 -17.11 -11.28 -1.47
C LYS A 133 -17.30 -10.77 -2.90
N LEU A 134 -16.72 -11.47 -3.88
CA LEU A 134 -16.89 -11.14 -5.29
C LEU A 134 -18.34 -11.32 -5.74
N SER A 135 -19.04 -12.34 -5.20
CA SER A 135 -20.46 -12.56 -5.48
C SER A 135 -21.30 -11.34 -5.16
N ASP A 136 -21.04 -10.69 -4.03
CA ASP A 136 -21.80 -9.52 -3.57
C ASP A 136 -21.54 -8.33 -4.48
N ILE A 137 -20.27 -8.09 -4.84
CA ILE A 137 -19.89 -7.03 -5.79
C ILE A 137 -20.59 -7.23 -7.15
N TYR A 138 -20.59 -8.47 -7.67
CA TYR A 138 -21.23 -8.76 -8.94
C TYR A 138 -22.75 -8.62 -8.88
N LEU A 139 -23.40 -9.13 -7.84
CA LEU A 139 -24.85 -9.01 -7.66
C LEU A 139 -25.29 -7.56 -7.49
N GLU A 140 -24.55 -6.76 -6.71
CA GLU A 140 -24.80 -5.32 -6.56
C GLU A 140 -24.68 -4.58 -7.91
N ASN A 141 -23.67 -4.88 -8.72
CA ASN A 141 -23.52 -4.28 -10.04
C ASN A 141 -24.60 -4.72 -11.02
N ILE A 142 -24.96 -6.01 -11.05
CA ILE A 142 -26.06 -6.51 -11.88
C ILE A 142 -27.35 -5.76 -11.53
N ALA A 143 -27.71 -5.70 -10.25
CA ALA A 143 -28.91 -5.00 -9.80
C ALA A 143 -28.89 -3.52 -10.18
N LYS A 144 -27.75 -2.83 -9.98
CA LYS A 144 -27.58 -1.41 -10.33
C LYS A 144 -27.70 -1.16 -11.83
N ILE A 145 -27.13 -2.02 -12.68
CA ILE A 145 -27.17 -1.89 -14.13
C ILE A 145 -28.57 -2.24 -14.65
N GLU A 146 -29.21 -3.28 -14.13
CA GLU A 146 -30.56 -3.68 -14.50
C GLU A 146 -31.62 -2.64 -14.10
N ALA A 147 -31.40 -1.90 -13.00
CA ALA A 147 -32.27 -0.79 -12.59
C ALA A 147 -32.19 0.44 -13.52
N GLN A 148 -31.20 0.53 -14.40
CA GLN A 148 -31.09 1.63 -15.36
C GLN A 148 -32.02 1.44 -16.57
N PRO A 149 -32.50 2.53 -17.18
CA PRO A 149 -33.17 2.49 -18.47
C PRO A 149 -32.32 1.79 -19.54
N ALA A 150 -32.95 0.98 -20.38
CA ALA A 150 -32.26 0.17 -21.39
C ALA A 150 -31.38 0.98 -22.36
N ASN A 151 -31.72 2.26 -22.60
CA ASN A 151 -30.98 3.14 -23.50
C ASN A 151 -29.65 3.69 -22.93
N VAL A 152 -29.40 3.56 -21.62
CA VAL A 152 -28.13 3.97 -20.99
C VAL A 152 -27.39 2.81 -20.34
N ARG A 153 -27.97 1.62 -20.37
CA ARG A 153 -27.42 0.42 -19.76
C ARG A 153 -26.24 -0.11 -20.58
N ASP A 154 -25.12 -0.38 -19.90
CA ASP A 154 -24.00 -1.07 -20.50
C ASP A 154 -24.25 -2.59 -20.51
N GLU A 155 -24.90 -3.07 -21.57
CA GLU A 155 -25.25 -4.49 -21.74
C GLU A 155 -24.01 -5.39 -21.92
N TYR A 156 -22.90 -4.84 -22.45
CA TYR A 156 -21.64 -5.60 -22.57
C TYR A 156 -21.06 -5.86 -21.19
N LEU A 157 -20.93 -4.83 -20.37
CA LEU A 157 -20.45 -4.95 -19.00
C LEU A 157 -21.37 -5.87 -18.17
N LEU A 158 -22.69 -5.76 -18.33
CA LEU A 158 -23.65 -6.65 -17.66
C LEU A 158 -23.41 -8.13 -18.00
N GLY A 159 -23.16 -8.43 -19.28
CA GLY A 159 -22.86 -9.78 -19.75
C GLY A 159 -21.58 -10.35 -19.14
N GLU A 160 -20.50 -9.57 -19.11
CA GLU A 160 -19.23 -10.00 -18.52
C GLU A 160 -19.32 -10.19 -17.00
N ILE A 161 -20.06 -9.33 -16.28
CA ILE A 161 -20.28 -9.50 -14.84
C ILE A 161 -21.07 -10.79 -14.56
N LYS A 162 -22.14 -11.05 -15.30
CA LYS A 162 -22.94 -12.30 -15.15
C LYS A 162 -22.09 -13.55 -15.42
N LYS A 163 -21.22 -13.50 -16.43
CA LYS A 163 -20.26 -14.57 -16.73
C LYS A 163 -19.26 -14.77 -15.59
N SER A 164 -18.71 -13.68 -15.04
CA SER A 164 -17.75 -13.72 -13.94
C SER A 164 -18.39 -14.28 -12.66
N LEU A 165 -19.61 -13.85 -12.33
CA LEU A 165 -20.39 -14.40 -11.23
C LEU A 165 -20.62 -15.90 -11.39
N ASN A 166 -21.00 -16.36 -12.59
CA ASN A 166 -21.19 -17.78 -12.86
C ASN A 166 -19.91 -18.60 -12.63
N GLU A 167 -18.75 -18.07 -13.07
CA GLU A 167 -17.46 -18.74 -12.82
C GLU A 167 -17.09 -18.76 -11.33
N VAL A 168 -17.34 -17.68 -10.59
CA VAL A 168 -17.14 -17.67 -9.13
C VAL A 168 -18.03 -18.70 -8.45
N LEU A 169 -19.33 -18.74 -8.78
CA LEU A 169 -20.27 -19.70 -8.18
C LEU A 169 -19.96 -21.17 -8.51
N LYS A 170 -19.32 -21.44 -9.65
CA LYS A 170 -18.91 -22.80 -10.04
C LYS A 170 -17.61 -23.25 -9.37
N ASN A 171 -16.62 -22.35 -9.27
CA ASN A 171 -15.27 -22.71 -8.87
C ASN A 171 -15.00 -22.45 -7.38
N ASN A 172 -15.45 -21.31 -6.85
CA ASN A 172 -15.23 -20.90 -5.47
C ASN A 172 -16.26 -19.83 -5.05
N PRO A 173 -17.46 -20.21 -4.56
CA PRO A 173 -18.51 -19.26 -4.17
C PRO A 173 -18.11 -18.27 -3.07
N GLU A 174 -17.11 -18.62 -2.26
CA GLU A 174 -16.59 -17.79 -1.17
C GLU A 174 -15.41 -16.92 -1.62
N GLU A 175 -15.14 -16.83 -2.93
CA GLU A 175 -14.10 -15.95 -3.46
C GLU A 175 -14.36 -14.48 -3.13
N SER A 176 -13.31 -13.82 -2.71
CA SER A 176 -13.31 -12.46 -2.18
C SER A 176 -12.26 -11.61 -2.87
N LEU A 177 -12.28 -10.29 -2.64
CA LEU A 177 -11.25 -9.40 -3.17
C LEU A 177 -9.85 -9.83 -2.72
N VAL A 178 -9.66 -10.10 -1.42
CA VAL A 178 -8.36 -10.52 -0.88
C VAL A 178 -7.93 -11.85 -1.48
N SER A 179 -8.79 -12.88 -1.44
CA SER A 179 -8.43 -14.22 -1.93
C SER A 179 -8.25 -14.28 -3.45
N SER A 180 -8.94 -13.44 -4.23
CA SER A 180 -8.76 -13.32 -5.67
C SER A 180 -7.44 -12.64 -6.03
N HIS A 181 -7.09 -11.54 -5.35
CA HIS A 181 -5.81 -10.85 -5.55
C HIS A 181 -4.63 -11.68 -5.05
N ASP A 182 -4.81 -12.48 -4.00
CA ASP A 182 -3.78 -13.38 -3.48
C ASP A 182 -3.31 -14.42 -4.51
N LYS A 183 -4.20 -14.84 -5.41
CA LYS A 183 -3.92 -15.79 -6.50
C LYS A 183 -3.21 -15.17 -7.70
N ARG A 184 -3.07 -13.83 -7.77
CA ARG A 184 -2.41 -13.14 -8.89
C ARG A 184 -0.89 -13.31 -8.82
N LEU A 185 -0.23 -13.42 -9.97
CA LEU A 185 1.23 -13.69 -10.06
C LEU A 185 2.09 -12.47 -10.46
N GLY A 186 1.53 -11.27 -10.45
CA GLY A 186 2.19 -10.05 -10.93
C GLY A 186 1.88 -8.82 -10.07
N HIS A 187 2.08 -7.64 -10.66
CA HIS A 187 2.02 -6.36 -9.94
C HIS A 187 0.71 -6.10 -9.20
N VAL A 188 -0.40 -6.50 -9.79
CA VAL A 188 -1.74 -6.41 -9.19
C VAL A 188 -1.78 -6.99 -7.76
N ARG A 189 -1.02 -8.05 -7.45
CA ARG A 189 -0.96 -8.61 -6.08
C ARG A 189 -0.24 -7.68 -5.11
N PHE A 190 0.94 -7.19 -5.47
CA PHE A 190 1.70 -6.33 -4.57
C PHE A 190 1.06 -4.94 -4.44
N ASP A 191 0.42 -4.42 -5.49
CA ASP A 191 -0.31 -3.16 -5.45
C ASP A 191 -1.51 -3.24 -4.50
N PHE A 192 -2.24 -4.37 -4.55
CA PHE A 192 -3.35 -4.64 -3.63
C PHE A 192 -2.92 -4.60 -2.17
N TYR A 193 -1.94 -5.42 -1.79
CA TYR A 193 -1.49 -5.51 -0.41
C TYR A 193 -0.74 -4.25 0.06
N ARG A 194 -0.11 -3.48 -0.85
CA ARG A 194 0.46 -2.17 -0.54
C ARG A 194 -0.61 -1.21 -0.02
N ASN A 195 -1.73 -1.11 -0.74
CA ASN A 195 -2.85 -0.25 -0.33
C ASN A 195 -3.43 -0.68 1.02
N LEU A 196 -3.63 -1.98 1.24
CA LEU A 196 -4.18 -2.48 2.50
C LEU A 196 -3.22 -2.30 3.67
N PHE A 197 -1.91 -2.44 3.45
CA PHE A 197 -0.91 -2.12 4.47
C PHE A 197 -0.95 -0.64 4.83
N LEU A 198 -1.05 0.25 3.85
CA LEU A 198 -1.12 1.70 4.07
C LEU A 198 -2.43 2.14 4.76
N LEU A 199 -3.52 1.39 4.57
CA LEU A 199 -4.73 1.53 5.38
C LEU A 199 -4.48 1.17 6.85
N LYS A 200 -3.77 0.07 7.14
CA LYS A 200 -3.32 -0.22 8.52
C LYS A 200 -2.34 0.84 9.06
N GLY A 201 -1.51 1.43 8.19
CA GLY A 201 -0.49 2.41 8.56
C GLY A 201 0.53 1.87 9.56
N SER A 202 0.92 2.69 10.53
CA SER A 202 1.83 2.29 11.61
C SER A 202 1.31 1.11 12.45
N ASN A 203 0.00 0.87 12.49
CA ASN A 203 -0.57 -0.24 13.26
C ASN A 203 -0.15 -1.62 12.73
N ALA A 204 0.21 -1.74 11.45
CA ALA A 204 0.69 -3.01 10.89
C ALA A 204 1.99 -3.49 11.55
N PHE A 205 2.86 -2.57 11.98
CA PHE A 205 4.08 -2.93 12.72
C PHE A 205 3.76 -3.56 14.07
N LEU A 206 2.74 -3.03 14.75
CA LEU A 206 2.29 -3.53 16.05
C LEU A 206 1.58 -4.87 15.91
N GLU A 207 0.72 -5.01 14.89
CA GLU A 207 0.01 -6.23 14.55
C GLU A 207 0.96 -7.39 14.23
N ALA A 208 2.03 -7.12 13.47
CA ALA A 208 3.09 -8.09 13.17
C ALA A 208 4.03 -8.38 14.35
N GLY A 209 3.75 -7.86 15.56
CA GLY A 209 4.53 -8.11 16.77
C GLY A 209 5.94 -7.52 16.75
N LYS A 210 6.17 -6.41 16.01
CA LYS A 210 7.50 -5.80 15.90
C LYS A 210 7.87 -5.01 17.15
N HIS A 211 8.85 -5.53 17.88
CA HIS A 211 9.42 -4.86 19.05
C HIS A 211 10.36 -3.70 18.67
N GLY A 212 10.56 -2.77 19.60
CA GLY A 212 11.43 -1.59 19.41
C GLY A 212 10.78 -0.48 18.58
N CYS A 213 9.48 -0.55 18.31
CA CYS A 213 8.72 0.46 17.58
C CYS A 213 8.00 1.46 18.49
N HIS A 214 8.59 1.78 19.67
CA HIS A 214 7.95 2.59 20.72
C HIS A 214 7.58 4.02 20.30
N HIS A 215 8.23 4.54 19.26
CA HIS A 215 7.95 5.86 18.70
C HIS A 215 6.76 5.86 17.72
N LEU A 216 6.28 4.69 17.29
CA LEU A 216 5.12 4.60 16.41
C LEU A 216 3.85 4.89 17.21
N GLN A 217 3.10 5.89 16.77
CA GLN A 217 1.82 6.24 17.38
C GLN A 217 0.72 5.28 16.85
N PRO A 218 -0.17 4.76 17.71
CA PRO A 218 -1.38 4.09 17.25
C PRO A 218 -2.19 5.02 16.34
N GLY A 219 -2.60 4.51 15.18
CA GLY A 219 -3.25 5.30 14.13
C GLY A 219 -2.32 6.16 13.29
N GLY A 220 -1.01 6.07 13.51
CA GLY A 220 0.01 6.81 12.77
C GLY A 220 0.11 6.40 11.29
N GLY A 221 0.68 7.29 10.51
CA GLY A 221 0.90 7.15 9.08
C GLY A 221 1.99 6.17 8.67
N CYS A 222 2.39 6.24 7.40
CA CYS A 222 3.50 5.49 6.82
C CYS A 222 3.91 6.13 5.48
N ILE A 223 5.20 6.03 5.12
CA ILE A 223 5.74 6.50 3.85
C ILE A 223 6.23 5.29 3.05
N TYR A 224 5.40 4.81 2.13
CA TYR A 224 5.79 3.79 1.17
C TYR A 224 6.71 4.38 0.09
N LEU A 225 7.79 3.66 -0.22
CA LEU A 225 8.71 3.94 -1.31
C LEU A 225 8.99 2.64 -2.08
N ASP A 226 8.98 2.71 -3.41
CA ASP A 226 9.61 1.69 -4.23
C ASP A 226 11.10 1.58 -3.86
N ALA A 227 11.66 0.37 -3.93
CA ALA A 227 13.04 0.14 -3.52
C ALA A 227 14.09 0.77 -4.45
N ASP A 228 13.67 1.38 -5.55
CA ASP A 228 14.50 2.17 -6.47
C ASP A 228 14.37 3.69 -6.25
N MET A 229 13.65 4.12 -5.22
CA MET A 229 13.63 5.49 -4.70
C MET A 229 14.84 5.68 -3.77
N LEU A 230 15.98 6.10 -4.32
CA LEU A 230 17.24 6.18 -3.57
C LEU A 230 17.24 7.38 -2.62
N LEU A 231 17.35 7.12 -1.31
CA LEU A 231 17.60 8.18 -0.34
C LEU A 231 19.06 8.66 -0.45
N THR A 232 19.24 9.98 -0.54
CA THR A 232 20.55 10.65 -0.57
C THR A 232 20.82 11.50 0.68
N GLY A 233 19.84 11.60 1.57
CA GLY A 233 19.86 12.38 2.81
C GLY A 233 18.61 12.11 3.66
N LYS A 234 18.57 12.65 4.89
CA LYS A 234 17.40 12.47 5.78
C LYS A 234 16.18 13.20 5.23
N LEU A 235 14.99 12.61 5.34
CA LEU A 235 13.73 13.20 4.89
C LEU A 235 13.21 14.31 5.83
N GLY A 236 13.61 14.28 7.10
CA GLY A 236 13.08 15.19 8.12
C GLY A 236 11.57 15.04 8.31
N THR A 237 10.89 16.17 8.50
CA THR A 237 9.43 16.28 8.62
C THR A 237 8.85 16.73 7.28
N LEU A 238 7.89 15.97 6.77
CA LEU A 238 7.17 16.30 5.53
C LEU A 238 5.89 17.07 5.84
N TYR A 239 5.39 17.85 4.89
CA TYR A 239 4.13 18.58 4.99
C TYR A 239 3.32 18.36 3.71
N LEU A 240 2.21 17.62 3.81
CA LEU A 240 1.46 17.11 2.65
C LEU A 240 -0.01 17.57 2.70
N PRO A 241 -0.67 17.84 1.56
CA PRO A 241 -2.07 18.29 1.54
C PRO A 241 -3.00 17.23 2.17
N ASP A 242 -3.65 17.62 3.25
CA ASP A 242 -4.45 16.73 4.13
C ASP A 242 -3.69 15.47 4.60
N GLY A 243 -2.36 15.53 4.60
CA GLY A 243 -1.51 14.44 5.07
C GLY A 243 -1.37 13.29 4.08
N ILE A 244 -1.55 13.51 2.78
CA ILE A 244 -1.28 12.50 1.74
C ILE A 244 -0.55 13.10 0.52
N ALA A 245 0.37 12.33 -0.06
CA ALA A 245 0.98 12.61 -1.36
C ALA A 245 1.44 11.32 -2.04
N VAL A 246 1.54 11.34 -3.37
CA VAL A 246 1.99 10.19 -4.18
C VAL A 246 3.05 10.57 -5.20
N HIS A 247 3.74 9.57 -5.74
CA HIS A 247 4.66 9.79 -6.86
C HIS A 247 3.90 10.33 -8.09
N VAL A 248 4.52 11.27 -8.80
CA VAL A 248 4.10 11.69 -10.13
C VAL A 248 5.23 11.40 -11.11
N SER A 249 5.06 10.37 -11.93
CA SER A 249 6.04 10.05 -12.97
C SER A 249 5.93 11.05 -14.11
N ARG A 250 7.04 11.71 -14.44
CA ARG A 250 7.17 12.66 -15.55
C ARG A 250 8.06 12.03 -16.64
N LYS A 251 7.44 11.35 -17.60
CA LYS A 251 8.14 10.63 -18.69
C LYS A 251 7.84 11.30 -20.02
N GLY A 252 8.87 11.85 -20.66
CA GLY A 252 8.71 12.68 -21.85
C GLY A 252 7.83 13.91 -21.55
N ASN A 253 6.79 14.12 -22.36
CA ASN A 253 5.84 15.23 -22.21
C ASN A 253 4.56 14.83 -21.46
N SER A 254 4.58 13.72 -20.73
CA SER A 254 3.41 13.21 -20.01
C SER A 254 3.69 13.07 -18.52
N MET A 255 2.66 13.29 -17.71
CA MET A 255 2.69 13.01 -16.28
C MET A 255 1.57 12.07 -15.89
N SER A 256 1.84 11.20 -14.92
CA SER A 256 0.85 10.31 -14.32
C SER A 256 1.04 10.25 -12.82
N LEU A 257 -0.06 10.20 -12.08
CA LEU A 257 -0.05 9.65 -10.72
C LEU A 257 0.54 8.25 -10.77
N GLU A 258 1.35 7.88 -9.78
CA GLU A 258 1.97 6.56 -9.67
C GLU A 258 1.95 6.12 -8.20
N ASN A 259 1.94 4.81 -7.97
CA ASN A 259 1.92 4.23 -6.63
C ASN A 259 3.31 3.84 -6.10
N GLY A 260 4.38 4.35 -6.74
CA GLY A 260 5.77 4.10 -6.36
C GLY A 260 6.25 4.91 -5.14
N ILE A 261 5.50 5.96 -4.77
CA ILE A 261 5.58 6.61 -3.47
C ILE A 261 4.14 6.81 -3.01
N ILE A 262 3.83 6.43 -1.77
CA ILE A 262 2.56 6.78 -1.12
C ILE A 262 2.86 7.14 0.33
N ALA A 263 2.72 8.42 0.66
CA ALA A 263 2.90 8.91 2.02
C ALA A 263 1.54 9.27 2.60
N VAL A 264 1.21 8.75 3.78
CA VAL A 264 0.03 9.10 4.56
C VAL A 264 0.42 9.45 5.99
N ASN A 265 -0.22 10.43 6.60
CA ASN A 265 0.05 10.84 7.99
C ASN A 265 -0.71 10.04 9.05
N ARG A 266 -1.72 9.28 8.63
CA ARG A 266 -2.60 8.49 9.50
C ARG A 266 -2.99 7.18 8.83
N SER A 267 -3.22 6.15 9.64
CA SER A 267 -3.93 4.95 9.19
C SER A 267 -5.33 5.32 8.70
N GLU A 268 -5.94 4.47 7.89
CA GLU A 268 -7.31 4.65 7.43
C GLU A 268 -7.52 5.98 6.69
N HIS A 269 -6.48 6.45 5.98
CA HIS A 269 -6.52 7.74 5.29
C HIS A 269 -7.74 7.81 4.34
N PRO A 270 -8.59 8.86 4.42
CA PRO A 270 -9.86 8.93 3.68
C PRO A 270 -9.73 8.70 2.17
N ALA A 271 -8.66 9.21 1.54
CA ALA A 271 -8.42 8.99 0.11
C ALA A 271 -8.17 7.52 -0.26
N LEU A 272 -7.42 6.78 0.56
CA LEU A 272 -7.18 5.34 0.33
C LEU A 272 -8.44 4.52 0.65
N LYS A 273 -9.19 4.92 1.69
CA LYS A 273 -10.51 4.32 1.98
C LYS A 273 -11.48 4.54 0.82
N LYS A 274 -11.43 5.71 0.18
CA LYS A 274 -12.23 5.99 -1.02
C LYS A 274 -11.82 5.09 -2.19
N GLY A 275 -10.53 4.82 -2.35
CA GLY A 275 -10.04 3.83 -3.30
C GLY A 275 -10.56 2.42 -3.02
N LEU A 276 -10.50 1.98 -1.75
CA LEU A 276 -11.07 0.70 -1.33
C LEU A 276 -12.59 0.64 -1.57
N GLU A 277 -13.33 1.71 -1.27
CA GLU A 277 -14.76 1.84 -1.55
C GLU A 277 -15.06 1.69 -3.05
N ILE A 278 -14.25 2.30 -3.92
CA ILE A 278 -14.37 2.13 -5.37
C ILE A 278 -14.11 0.67 -5.76
N MET A 279 -13.09 0.01 -5.21
CA MET A 279 -12.82 -1.41 -5.46
C MET A 279 -13.92 -2.34 -4.94
N HIS A 280 -14.57 -2.00 -3.83
CA HIS A 280 -15.74 -2.70 -3.29
C HIS A 280 -17.01 -2.49 -4.13
N SER A 281 -17.00 -1.50 -5.01
CA SER A 281 -18.14 -1.11 -5.85
C SER A 281 -17.97 -1.51 -7.32
N LYS A 282 -16.75 -1.50 -7.86
CA LYS A 282 -16.47 -1.89 -9.24
C LYS A 282 -16.28 -3.41 -9.36
N PRO A 283 -16.84 -4.06 -10.39
CA PRO A 283 -16.71 -5.51 -10.59
C PRO A 283 -15.26 -5.95 -10.86
N TYR A 284 -14.46 -5.08 -11.46
CA TYR A 284 -13.06 -5.34 -11.84
C TYR A 284 -12.14 -4.21 -11.35
N GLY A 285 -12.34 -3.77 -10.10
CA GLY A 285 -11.55 -2.67 -9.53
C GLY A 285 -10.06 -3.00 -9.48
N ASP A 286 -9.23 -2.12 -10.04
CA ASP A 286 -7.77 -2.27 -10.07
C ASP A 286 -7.11 -1.56 -8.87
N PRO A 287 -6.18 -2.20 -8.14
CA PRO A 287 -5.55 -1.58 -6.97
C PRO A 287 -4.84 -0.26 -7.27
N TYR A 288 -4.27 -0.08 -8.45
CA TYR A 288 -3.58 1.15 -8.81
C TYR A 288 -4.56 2.19 -9.39
N ILE A 289 -5.27 1.85 -10.46
CA ILE A 289 -6.16 2.77 -11.18
C ILE A 289 -7.33 3.20 -10.31
N ASP A 290 -7.92 2.30 -9.53
CA ASP A 290 -9.07 2.60 -8.68
C ASP A 290 -8.67 2.81 -7.22
N GLY A 291 -7.86 1.90 -6.68
CA GLY A 291 -7.46 1.91 -5.27
C GLY A 291 -6.57 3.11 -4.88
N VAL A 292 -5.77 3.63 -5.82
CA VAL A 292 -4.92 4.82 -5.60
C VAL A 292 -5.44 6.00 -6.41
N CYS A 293 -5.37 5.93 -7.75
CA CYS A 293 -5.68 7.06 -8.62
C CYS A 293 -7.17 7.47 -8.51
N GLY A 294 -8.07 6.49 -8.55
CA GLY A 294 -9.50 6.70 -8.35
C GLY A 294 -9.80 7.30 -6.98
N GLY A 295 -9.29 6.67 -5.91
CA GLY A 295 -9.47 7.14 -4.53
C GLY A 295 -9.03 8.60 -4.32
N LEU A 296 -7.81 8.95 -4.77
CA LEU A 296 -7.27 10.31 -4.70
C LEU A 296 -8.13 11.30 -5.48
N ARG A 297 -8.43 10.99 -6.75
CA ARG A 297 -9.19 11.90 -7.60
C ARG A 297 -10.62 12.11 -7.07
N HIS A 298 -11.27 11.07 -6.56
CA HIS A 298 -12.59 11.20 -5.94
C HIS A 298 -12.54 12.03 -4.66
N TYR A 299 -11.53 11.82 -3.80
CA TYR A 299 -11.40 12.54 -2.54
C TYR A 299 -11.13 14.04 -2.73
N PHE A 300 -10.20 14.39 -3.61
CA PHE A 300 -9.83 15.77 -3.90
C PHE A 300 -10.68 16.41 -5.01
N ASN A 301 -11.75 15.73 -5.47
CA ASN A 301 -12.65 16.21 -6.52
C ASN A 301 -11.98 16.47 -7.90
N CYS A 302 -10.93 15.75 -8.26
CA CYS A 302 -10.32 15.80 -9.60
C CYS A 302 -11.13 14.99 -10.64
N SER A 303 -12.33 15.48 -10.99
CA SER A 303 -13.16 14.93 -12.06
C SER A 303 -12.49 15.01 -13.46
N ILE A 304 -13.11 14.41 -14.49
CA ILE A 304 -12.67 14.54 -15.90
C ILE A 304 -12.74 15.96 -16.46
N ARG A 305 -13.38 16.90 -15.74
CA ARG A 305 -13.48 18.32 -16.13
C ARG A 305 -12.41 19.20 -15.47
N HIS A 306 -11.66 18.67 -14.51
CA HIS A 306 -10.58 19.40 -13.85
C HIS A 306 -9.25 19.21 -14.56
N ASN A 307 -8.32 20.14 -14.32
CA ASN A 307 -6.98 20.05 -14.86
C ASN A 307 -6.19 18.93 -14.14
N TYR A 308 -5.87 17.86 -14.87
CA TYR A 308 -5.13 16.73 -14.32
C TYR A 308 -3.66 17.09 -14.00
N GLU A 309 -3.04 17.96 -14.78
CA GLU A 309 -1.67 18.43 -14.52
C GLU A 309 -1.60 19.29 -13.25
N GLU A 310 -2.60 20.14 -13.03
CA GLU A 310 -2.74 20.89 -11.77
C GLU A 310 -2.88 19.93 -10.57
N PHE A 311 -3.69 18.88 -10.72
CA PHE A 311 -3.85 17.87 -9.67
C PHE A 311 -2.55 17.11 -9.38
N CYS A 312 -1.84 16.70 -10.43
CA CYS A 312 -0.53 16.08 -10.30
C CYS A 312 0.42 16.99 -9.51
N ASN A 313 0.54 18.27 -9.88
CA ASN A 313 1.40 19.22 -9.17
C ASN A 313 1.01 19.43 -7.69
N PHE A 314 -0.29 19.38 -7.39
CA PHE A 314 -0.84 19.49 -6.04
C PHE A 314 -0.51 18.28 -5.16
N ILE A 315 -0.64 17.06 -5.70
CA ILE A 315 -0.51 15.82 -4.93
C ILE A 315 0.88 15.16 -5.01
N GLU A 316 1.79 15.75 -5.80
CA GLU A 316 3.14 15.22 -6.02
C GLU A 316 3.95 15.21 -4.74
N PHE A 317 4.43 14.02 -4.38
CA PHE A 317 5.47 13.85 -3.38
C PHE A 317 6.79 14.41 -3.95
N LYS A 318 7.28 15.51 -3.38
CA LYS A 318 8.55 16.14 -3.77
C LYS A 318 9.54 16.03 -2.62
N HIS A 319 10.76 15.60 -2.92
CA HIS A 319 11.83 15.60 -1.93
C HIS A 319 13.20 15.67 -2.61
N GLU A 320 14.04 16.62 -2.21
CA GLU A 320 15.38 16.81 -2.79
C GLU A 320 16.35 15.66 -2.49
N HIS A 321 16.11 14.95 -1.38
CA HIS A 321 16.92 13.81 -0.96
C HIS A 321 16.39 12.45 -1.42
N ILE A 322 15.52 12.41 -2.43
CA ILE A 322 15.11 11.16 -3.08
C ILE A 322 15.42 11.25 -4.57
N PHE A 323 16.29 10.37 -5.04
CA PHE A 323 16.46 10.14 -6.47
C PHE A 323 15.47 9.06 -6.92
N MET A 324 14.40 9.50 -7.61
CA MET A 324 13.20 8.71 -7.88
C MET A 324 13.30 7.79 -9.10
N ASP A 325 12.58 6.66 -9.07
CA ASP A 325 12.39 5.70 -10.18
C ASP A 325 13.70 5.31 -10.88
N THR A 326 14.75 4.96 -10.11
CA THR A 326 16.06 4.64 -10.70
C THR A 326 16.07 3.37 -11.56
N SER A 327 15.04 2.53 -11.48
CA SER A 327 14.85 1.43 -12.42
C SER A 327 14.58 1.88 -13.85
N SER A 328 14.10 3.12 -14.05
CA SER A 328 13.98 3.73 -15.38
C SER A 328 15.34 3.98 -16.06
N LEU A 329 16.42 4.01 -15.29
CA LEU A 329 17.80 4.13 -15.78
C LEU A 329 18.44 2.76 -16.10
N THR A 330 17.78 1.67 -15.69
CA THR A 330 18.24 0.30 -15.90
C THR A 330 17.12 -0.52 -16.54
N ILE A 331 16.45 -1.37 -15.77
CA ILE A 331 15.28 -2.16 -16.16
C ILE A 331 14.33 -2.26 -14.97
N SER A 332 13.03 -2.27 -15.25
CA SER A 332 12.02 -2.58 -14.24
C SER A 332 12.19 -4.01 -13.72
N SER A 333 11.90 -4.21 -12.43
CA SER A 333 12.06 -5.51 -11.76
C SER A 333 10.92 -6.51 -12.01
N TRP A 334 9.82 -6.08 -12.65
CA TRP A 334 8.61 -6.89 -12.82
C TRP A 334 7.97 -6.81 -14.21
N ARG A 335 8.36 -5.83 -15.03
CA ARG A 335 7.78 -5.65 -16.38
C ARG A 335 8.31 -6.65 -17.39
#